data_AF-A0AAE1HIA3-F1
#
_entry.id   AF-A0AAE1HIA3-F1
#
_cell.length_a   1.000
_cell.length_b   1.000
_cell.length_c   1.000
_cell.angle_alpha   90.00
_cell.angle_beta   90.00
_cell.angle_gamma   90.00
#
_symmetry.space_group_name_H-M   'P 1'
#
loop_
_entity.id
_entity.type
_entity.pdbx_description
1 polymer ?
#
loop_
_entity_poly.entity_id
_entity_poly.type
_entity_poly.pdbx_seq_one_letter_code
_entity_poly.pdbx_strand_id
1 'polypeptide(L)' 'MNSVGSNCNELKQEYDACFNVWFGTQFLKGNNNESMCAPILKLYTDCVKEAIKELKIDLKEIERNVLNTEEEKKKPGEG' A
#
# COMPACT_ATOMS: atom_id res chain seq x y z
N MET A 1 2.91 -12.63 -7.64
CA MET A 1 2.74 -11.48 -8.57
C MET A 1 4.03 -10.69 -8.58
N ASN A 2 4.40 -10.12 -9.73
CA ASN A 2 5.57 -9.25 -9.81
C ASN A 2 5.21 -7.82 -9.39
N SER A 3 6.21 -7.07 -8.96
CA SER A 3 6.15 -5.63 -8.73
C SER A 3 6.21 -4.86 -10.06
N VAL A 4 5.85 -3.57 -10.02
CA VAL A 4 5.95 -2.64 -11.15
C VAL A 4 7.41 -2.46 -11.60
N GLY A 5 8.36 -2.45 -10.66
CA GLY A 5 9.79 -2.54 -10.92
C GLY A 5 10.28 -3.96 -10.66
N SER A 6 10.92 -4.57 -11.66
CA SER A 6 11.42 -5.95 -11.55
C SER A 6 12.50 -6.11 -10.48
N ASN A 7 13.29 -5.06 -10.23
CA ASN A 7 14.25 -4.94 -9.12
C ASN A 7 13.60 -4.94 -7.73
N CYS A 8 12.30 -4.66 -7.63
CA CYS A 8 11.57 -4.65 -6.36
C CYS A 8 10.85 -5.98 -6.06
N ASN A 9 10.98 -7.00 -6.93
CA ASN A 9 10.25 -8.26 -6.79
C ASN A 9 10.59 -9.02 -5.50
N GLU A 10 11.86 -9.06 -5.10
CA GLU A 10 12.29 -9.76 -3.89
C GLU A 10 11.76 -9.07 -2.63
N LEU A 11 11.94 -7.73 -2.56
CA LEU A 11 11.39 -6.91 -1.47
C LEU A 11 9.86 -7.04 -1.37
N LYS A 12 9.16 -7.13 -2.51
CA LYS A 12 7.71 -7.37 -2.55
C LYS A 12 7.36 -8.72 -1.93
N GLN A 13 8.03 -9.79 -2.35
CA GLN A 13 7.75 -11.14 -1.84
C GLN A 13 7.97 -11.22 -0.33
N GLU A 14 9.05 -10.62 0.17
CA GLU A 14 9.36 -10.57 1.59
C GLU A 14 8.31 -9.77 2.38
N TYR A 15 7.93 -8.59 1.87
CA TYR A 15 6.90 -7.76 2.48
C TYR A 15 5.54 -8.46 2.49
N ASP A 16 5.09 -9.00 1.35
CA ASP A 16 3.79 -9.68 1.23
C ASP A 16 3.72 -10.88 2.18
N ALA A 17 4.80 -11.67 2.31
CA ALA A 17 4.87 -12.79 3.24
C ALA A 17 4.78 -12.32 4.71
N CYS A 18 5.55 -11.30 5.09
CA CYS A 18 5.49 -10.71 6.43
C CYS A 18 4.08 -10.17 6.74
N PHE A 19 3.52 -9.40 5.81
CA PHE A 19 2.21 -8.78 5.94
C PHE A 19 1.12 -9.81 6.16
N ASN A 20 1.11 -10.91 5.38
CA ASN A 20 0.09 -11.95 5.53
C ASN A 20 0.11 -12.61 6.92
N VAL A 21 1.31 -12.83 7.47
CA VAL A 21 1.47 -13.36 8.84
C VAL A 21 0.99 -12.33 9.87
N TRP A 22 1.43 -11.08 9.75
CA TRP A 22 1.02 -10.00 10.63
C TRP A 22 -0.51 -9.79 10.59
N PHE A 23 -1.08 -9.76 9.40
CA PHE A 23 -2.52 -9.56 9.19
C PHE A 23 -3.33 -10.68 9.84
N GLY A 24 -2.98 -11.93 9.57
CA GLY A 24 -3.69 -13.10 10.11
C GLY A 24 -3.52 -13.31 11.61
N THR A 25 -2.34 -12.98 12.17
CA THR A 25 -2.02 -13.30 13.57
C THR A 25 -2.15 -12.12 14.53
N GLN A 26 -2.02 -10.88 14.06
CA GLN A 26 -2.04 -9.67 14.87
C GLN A 26 -3.26 -8.82 14.55
N PHE A 27 -3.35 -8.30 13.32
CA PHE A 27 -4.36 -7.30 12.95
C PHE A 27 -5.79 -7.84 13.12
N LEU A 28 -6.09 -9.02 12.56
CA LEU A 28 -7.42 -9.63 12.70
C LEU A 28 -7.78 -10.02 14.14
N LYS A 29 -6.80 -10.04 15.06
CA LYS A 29 -7.03 -10.27 16.50
C LYS A 29 -7.08 -8.97 17.31
N GLY A 30 -7.09 -7.81 16.65
CA GLY A 30 -7.14 -6.49 17.27
C GLY A 30 -5.79 -5.93 17.71
N ASN A 31 -4.68 -6.62 17.41
CA ASN A 31 -3.35 -6.05 17.63
C ASN A 31 -2.90 -5.28 16.37
N ASN A 32 -2.96 -3.95 16.45
CA ASN A 32 -2.65 -3.05 15.33
C ASN A 32 -1.18 -2.59 15.31
N ASN A 33 -0.28 -3.26 16.03
CA ASN A 33 1.14 -2.90 16.00
C ASN A 33 1.77 -3.24 14.64
N GLU A 34 2.06 -2.22 13.84
CA GLU A 34 2.61 -2.33 12.48
C GLU A 34 4.14 -2.56 12.40
N SER A 35 4.85 -2.53 13.54
CA SER A 35 6.32 -2.56 13.57
C SER A 35 6.95 -3.82 12.96
N MET A 36 6.23 -4.94 12.94
CA MET A 36 6.72 -6.24 12.45
C MET A 36 7.25 -6.17 11.01
N CYS A 37 6.54 -5.48 10.12
CA CYS A 37 6.87 -5.42 8.70
C CYS A 37 7.31 -4.02 8.24
N ALA A 38 7.27 -3.02 9.13
CA ALA A 38 7.56 -1.62 8.80
C ALA A 38 8.95 -1.40 8.16
N PRO A 39 10.05 -2.05 8.59
CA PRO A 39 11.35 -1.89 7.94
C PRO A 39 11.37 -2.39 6.49
N ILE A 40 10.74 -3.54 6.24
CA ILE A 40 10.66 -4.17 4.91
C ILE A 40 9.74 -3.33 4.01
N LEU A 41 8.61 -2.88 4.55
CA LEU A 41 7.68 -1.99 3.85
C LEU A 41 8.36 -0.71 3.40
N LYS A 42 9.21 -0.11 4.24
CA LYS A 42 9.95 1.10 3.88
C LYS A 42 10.85 0.86 2.67
N LEU A 43 11.68 -0.19 2.71
CA LEU A 43 12.59 -0.55 1.60
C LEU A 43 11.82 -0.86 0.31
N TYR A 44 10.75 -1.65 0.41
CA TYR A 44 9.90 -1.98 -0.72
C TYR A 44 9.24 -0.74 -1.33
N THR A 45 8.66 0.13 -0.50
CA THR A 45 7.98 1.35 -0.95
C THR A 45 8.95 2.32 -1.62
N ASP A 46 10.14 2.49 -1.06
CA ASP A 46 11.19 3.33 -1.64
C ASP A 46 11.61 2.79 -3.01
N CYS A 47 11.81 1.47 -3.16
CA CYS A 47 12.10 0.83 -4.44
C CYS A 47 11.00 1.07 -5.48
N VAL A 48 9.73 0.88 -5.10
CA VAL A 48 8.59 1.06 -6.01
C VAL A 48 8.44 2.52 -6.45
N LYS A 49 8.65 3.48 -5.55
CA LYS A 49 8.59 4.91 -5.88
C LYS A 49 9.63 5.28 -6.94
N GLU A 50 10.86 4.78 -6.83
CA GLU A 50 11.89 5.01 -7.85
C GLU A 50 11.52 4.35 -9.18
N ALA A 51 11.07 3.09 -9.17
CA ALA A 51 10.64 2.41 -10.39
C ALA A 51 9.48 3.14 -11.11
N ILE A 52 8.52 3.68 -10.35
CA ILE A 52 7.40 4.46 -10.92
C ILE A 52 7.90 5.74 -11.59
N LYS A 53 8.84 6.46 -10.96
CA LYS A 53 9.45 7.68 -11.54
C LYS A 53 10.17 7.36 -12.85
N GLU A 54 10.95 6.28 -12.89
CA GLU A 54 11.67 5.84 -14.08
C GLU A 54 10.74 5.49 -15.24
N LEU A 55 9.59 4.87 -14.92
CA LEU A 55 8.56 4.50 -15.89
C LEU A 55 7.66 5.68 -16.32
N LYS A 56 7.85 6.87 -15.75
CA LYS A 56 7.05 8.08 -16.01
C LYS A 56 5.55 7.89 -15.82
N ILE A 57 5.16 7.02 -14.88
CA ILE A 57 3.75 6.84 -14.51
C ILE A 57 3.34 8.02 -13.62
N ASP A 58 2.21 8.66 -13.94
CA ASP A 58 1.69 9.78 -13.15
C ASP A 58 1.20 9.28 -11.78
N LEU A 59 1.94 9.62 -10.71
CA LEU A 59 1.61 9.26 -9.33
C LEU A 59 0.38 10.00 -8.78
N LYS A 60 -0.07 11.07 -9.44
CA LYS A 60 -1.17 11.90 -8.91
C LYS A 60 -2.44 11.10 -8.65
N GLU A 61 -2.73 10.09 -9.47
CA GLU A 61 -3.90 9.24 -9.26
C GLU A 61 -3.78 8.35 -8.02
N ILE A 62 -2.57 7.88 -7.71
CA ILE A 62 -2.29 7.00 -6.55
C ILE A 62 -2.30 7.80 -5.25
N GLU A 63 -1.86 9.06 -5.28
CA GLU A 63 -1.79 9.94 -4.11
C GLU A 63 -3.14 10.61 -3.78
N ARG A 64 -4.16 10.46 -4.63
CA ARG A 64 -5.49 10.98 -4.34
C ARG A 64 -6.09 10.25 -3.14
N ASN A 65 -6.51 11.02 -2.14
CA ASN A 65 -7.42 10.53 -1.13
C ASN A 65 -8.75 10.20 -1.81
N VAL A 66 -9.10 8.92 -1.89
CA VAL A 66 -10.36 8.43 -2.48
C VAL A 66 -11.38 8.00 -1.43
N LEU A 67 -11.02 8.09 -0.15
CA LEU A 67 -11.87 7.73 0.98
C LEU A 67 -12.12 8.96 1.87
N ASN A 68 -13.35 9.10 2.35
CA ASN A 68 -13.83 10.25 3.13
C ASN A 68 -13.77 11.60 2.38
N THR A 69 -13.90 11.59 1.07
CA THR A 69 -14.00 12.80 0.24
C THR A 69 -15.42 13.37 0.23
N GLU A 70 -15.54 14.65 -0.11
CA GLU A 70 -16.86 15.27 -0.32
C GLU A 70 -17.62 14.64 -1.51
N GLU A 71 -16.90 14.04 -2.47
CA GLU A 71 -17.48 13.35 -3.63
C GLU A 71 -18.23 12.06 -3.25
N GLU A 72 -17.87 11.43 -2.12
CA GLU A 72 -18.55 10.25 -1.59
C GLU A 72 -19.82 10.60 -0.78
N LYS A 73 -19.99 11.86 -0.35
CA LYS A 73 -21.15 12.28 0.43
C LYS A 73 -22.38 12.40 -0.49
N LYS A 74 -23.36 11.51 -0.32
CA LYS A 74 -24.69 11.68 -0.93
C LYS A 74 -25.27 13.04 -0.52
N LYS A 75 -25.76 13.81 -1.51
CA LYS A 75 -26.47 15.07 -1.24
C LYS A 75 -27.70 14.76 -0.38
N PRO A 76 -27.92 15.49 0.73
CA PRO A 76 -29.16 15.36 1.49
C PRO A 76 -30.34 15.78 0.59
N GLY A 77 -31.24 14.83 0.28
CA GLY A 77 -32.49 15.11 -0.46
C GLY A 77 -32.69 14.39 -1.79
N GLU A 78 -31.75 13.56 -2.25
CA GLU A 78 -31.99 12.64 -3.37
C GLU A 78 -32.39 11.26 -2.82
N GLY A 79 -33.67 11.13 -2.46
CA GLY A 79 -34.35 9.89 -2.08
C GLY A 79 -35.61 9.70 -2.90
#